data_AF-A0A820PNF8-F1
#
_entry.id   AF-A0A820PNF8-F1
#
_cell.length_a   1.000
_cell.length_b   1.000
_cell.length_c   1.000
_cell.angle_alpha   90.00
_cell.angle_beta   90.00
_cell.angle_gamma   90.00
#
_symmetry.space_group_name_H-M   'P 1'
#
loop_
_entity.id
_entity.type
_entity.pdbx_description
1 polymer ?
#
loop_
_entity_poly.entity_id
_entity_poly.type
_entity_poly.pdbx_seq_one_letter_code
_entity_poly.pdbx_strand_id
1 'polypeptide(L)'
;MKDVFGSVSLIASNDQSSTLSNNTDANSVCTAILSTNENTTRIPFVTIQTDKRALTHEEKVTRAECIWAMTTAQLGFSFNSSQFLPEIFQCMFPDSQIAADYSLRQRKLSYVVSHGTSYYFTNELIKDVCKAYGFSLLFDKTTIAGVRKQLDIFFRYWSEAKNCICVRFYKSIILGHATADIISRSIIDSLKADGIDITKMLMLGRDNPNVNKRIEEILNKEIIAERKKKSSSMLVSGLISIGSCPLHVIHGSFRKGIKCTVWFIDEALNDMWFWFSRSAARRQDFKIVANNINEISCRFLNRFVDS
;
A
#
# COMPACT_ATOMS: atom_id res chain seq x y z
N MET A 1 17.05 11.34 9.16
CA MET A 1 16.30 10.49 8.20
C MET A 1 16.52 10.89 6.75
N LYS A 2 16.33 12.16 6.34
CA LYS A 2 16.69 12.58 4.97
C LYS A 2 18.13 12.19 4.57
N ASP A 3 19.09 12.45 5.46
CA ASP A 3 20.50 12.14 5.23
C ASP A 3 20.84 10.64 5.45
N VAL A 4 19.89 9.85 5.97
CA VAL A 4 20.03 8.40 6.21
C VAL A 4 19.48 7.58 5.03
N PHE A 5 18.54 8.14 4.28
CA PHE A 5 17.80 7.41 3.23
C PHE A 5 18.07 7.91 1.80
N GLY A 6 18.58 9.13 1.59
CA GLY A 6 18.70 9.71 0.25
C GLY A 6 17.33 9.87 -0.45
N SER A 7 17.26 10.66 -1.51
CA SER A 7 16.02 10.85 -2.28
C SER A 7 15.65 9.58 -3.05
N VAL A 8 14.63 8.85 -2.59
CA VAL A 8 14.10 7.66 -3.28
C VAL A 8 13.11 8.09 -4.38
N SER A 9 13.50 7.94 -5.65
CA SER A 9 12.61 8.02 -6.82
C SER A 9 12.31 6.61 -7.33
N LEU A 10 11.04 6.33 -7.63
CA LEU A 10 10.58 5.08 -8.26
C LEU A 10 10.18 5.41 -9.70
N ILE A 11 10.96 4.95 -10.68
CA ILE A 11 10.69 5.11 -12.12
C ILE A 11 10.37 3.74 -12.72
N ALA A 12 9.34 3.67 -13.57
CA ALA A 12 8.96 2.48 -14.32
C ALA A 12 9.69 2.44 -15.68
N SER A 13 10.18 1.27 -16.08
CA SER A 13 10.94 1.02 -17.31
C SER A 13 10.05 0.93 -18.56
N ASN A 14 10.55 1.40 -19.70
CA ASN A 14 10.07 1.04 -21.04
C ASN A 14 11.28 0.59 -21.89
N ASP A 15 11.12 -0.52 -22.61
CA ASP A 15 12.15 -1.19 -23.42
C ASP A 15 12.51 -0.45 -24.71
N GLN A 16 13.80 -0.44 -25.08
CA GLN A 16 14.28 -0.60 -26.46
C GLN A 16 15.79 -0.92 -26.49
N SER A 17 16.17 -1.87 -27.35
CA SER A 17 17.50 -2.47 -27.49
C SER A 17 18.37 -1.78 -28.55
N SER A 18 19.67 -1.58 -28.28
CA SER A 18 20.76 -1.72 -29.27
C SER A 18 22.15 -1.78 -28.62
N THR A 19 23.06 -2.50 -29.30
CA THR A 19 24.42 -2.96 -28.95
C THR A 19 25.54 -1.94 -29.19
N LEU A 20 26.60 -1.88 -28.35
CA LEU A 20 28.05 -2.08 -28.69
C LEU A 20 29.01 -1.77 -27.51
N SER A 21 30.28 -2.17 -27.69
CA SER A 21 31.38 -2.48 -26.75
C SER A 21 32.37 -1.36 -26.31
N ASN A 22 32.95 -1.57 -25.11
CA ASN A 22 34.28 -1.27 -24.54
C ASN A 22 34.90 0.15 -24.37
N ASN A 23 35.30 0.39 -23.10
CA ASN A 23 36.51 1.04 -22.52
C ASN A 23 36.52 2.48 -21.93
N THR A 24 36.95 2.51 -20.65
CA THR A 24 37.70 3.50 -19.82
C THR A 24 37.15 4.89 -19.44
N ASP A 25 37.15 5.10 -18.12
CA ASP A 25 37.29 6.30 -17.28
C ASP A 25 36.47 7.60 -17.49
N ALA A 26 35.92 8.03 -16.34
CA ALA A 26 35.34 9.33 -15.99
C ALA A 26 34.02 9.78 -16.65
N ASN A 27 33.09 10.14 -15.76
CA ASN A 27 31.88 10.93 -15.95
C ASN A 27 30.88 10.45 -17.02
N SER A 28 29.81 9.79 -16.56
CA SER A 28 28.51 10.00 -17.18
C SER A 28 27.34 9.78 -16.22
N VAL A 29 26.29 10.54 -16.48
CA VAL A 29 24.97 10.45 -15.86
C VAL A 29 24.36 9.10 -16.20
N CYS A 30 23.86 8.34 -15.21
CA CYS A 30 23.08 7.15 -15.48
C CYS A 30 21.81 7.08 -14.64
N THR A 31 20.70 7.18 -15.36
CA THR A 31 19.34 6.79 -14.97
C THR A 31 19.27 5.28 -14.73
N ALA A 32 18.32 4.85 -13.91
CA ALA A 32 18.05 3.46 -13.55
C ALA A 32 18.07 2.51 -14.77
N ILE A 33 18.89 1.46 -14.71
CA ILE A 33 18.78 0.29 -15.59
C ILE A 33 18.28 -0.87 -14.73
N LEU A 34 17.06 -1.33 -15.00
CA LEU A 34 16.65 -2.68 -14.65
C LEU A 34 17.36 -3.63 -15.62
N SER A 35 18.27 -4.47 -15.13
CA SER A 35 18.63 -5.70 -15.83
C SER A 35 17.90 -6.86 -15.16
N THR A 36 16.87 -7.37 -15.83
CA THR A 36 16.27 -8.66 -15.50
C THR A 36 17.17 -9.75 -16.07
N ASN A 37 18.02 -10.34 -15.23
CA ASN A 37 18.48 -11.70 -15.52
C ASN A 37 17.44 -12.66 -14.95
N GLU A 38 16.65 -13.24 -15.86
CA GLU A 38 15.85 -14.44 -15.59
C GLU A 38 16.81 -15.56 -15.17
N ASN A 39 16.96 -15.80 -13.86
CA ASN A 39 17.26 -17.12 -13.25
C ASN A 39 17.74 -17.03 -11.78
N THR A 40 17.17 -16.14 -10.96
CA THR A 40 17.23 -16.37 -9.51
C THR A 40 16.05 -15.71 -8.80
N THR A 41 15.27 -16.51 -8.09
CA THR A 41 14.26 -16.12 -7.09
C THR A 41 14.92 -15.37 -5.93
N ARG A 42 15.33 -14.11 -6.14
CA ARG A 42 15.73 -13.21 -5.06
C ARG A 42 14.64 -12.18 -4.84
N ILE A 43 14.11 -12.18 -3.62
CA ILE A 43 13.25 -11.12 -3.06
C ILE A 43 13.97 -9.78 -3.32
N PRO A 44 13.29 -8.71 -3.78
CA PRO A 44 13.95 -7.43 -3.98
C PRO A 44 14.46 -6.92 -2.63
N PHE A 45 15.77 -7.03 -2.43
CA PHE A 45 16.44 -6.48 -1.26
C PHE A 45 16.42 -4.95 -1.38
N VAL A 46 16.08 -4.27 -0.29
CA VAL A 46 16.05 -2.80 -0.25
C VAL A 46 17.49 -2.28 -0.36
N THR A 47 17.90 -1.88 -1.57
CA THR A 47 19.21 -1.25 -1.80
C THR A 47 19.09 0.25 -1.57
N ILE A 48 19.60 0.74 -0.43
CA ILE A 48 19.64 2.17 -0.09
C ILE A 48 20.94 2.76 -0.66
N GLN A 49 20.86 3.73 -1.57
CA GLN A 49 22.03 4.50 -2.03
C GLN A 49 22.59 5.38 -0.89
N THR A 50 23.90 5.34 -0.71
CA THR A 50 24.63 6.17 0.27
C THR A 50 24.87 7.56 -0.27
N ASP A 51 24.58 8.56 0.56
CA ASP A 51 25.02 9.94 0.33
C ASP A 51 26.55 10.03 0.25
N LYS A 52 27.10 11.04 -0.43
CA LYS A 52 28.56 11.26 -0.57
C LYS A 52 29.27 11.56 0.76
N ARG A 53 28.50 11.75 1.82
CA ARG A 53 28.97 11.97 3.19
C ARG A 53 29.22 10.64 3.89
N ALA A 54 30.40 10.51 4.51
CA ALA A 54 30.66 9.40 5.42
C ALA A 54 29.69 9.46 6.60
N LEU A 55 28.88 8.42 6.77
CA LEU A 55 27.98 8.28 7.92
C LEU A 55 28.79 8.12 9.21
N THR A 56 28.34 8.77 10.27
CA THR A 56 28.85 8.50 11.63
C THR A 56 28.53 7.06 12.03
N HIS A 57 29.21 6.55 13.06
CA HIS A 57 28.92 5.22 13.57
C HIS A 57 27.45 5.06 14.01
N GLU A 58 26.93 6.05 14.74
CA GLU A 58 25.53 6.09 15.18
C GLU A 58 24.54 6.09 14.00
N GLU A 59 24.85 6.81 12.92
CA GLU A 59 24.04 6.80 11.70
C GLU A 59 24.04 5.45 11.00
N LYS A 60 25.17 4.72 11.02
CA LYS A 60 25.26 3.35 10.49
C LYS A 60 24.41 2.38 11.31
N VAL A 61 24.46 2.47 12.63
CA VAL A 61 23.60 1.68 13.54
C VAL A 61 22.13 2.00 13.27
N THR A 62 21.76 3.28 13.25
CA THR A 62 20.39 3.73 12.96
C THR A 62 19.91 3.22 11.60
N ARG A 63 20.78 3.25 10.58
CA ARG A 63 20.46 2.72 9.25
C ARG A 63 20.18 1.22 9.29
N ALA A 64 20.97 0.44 10.02
CA ALA A 64 20.73 -1.00 10.17
C ALA A 64 19.38 -1.28 10.86
N GLU A 65 19.05 -0.52 11.90
CA GLU A 65 17.76 -0.61 12.59
C GLU A 65 16.59 -0.21 11.67
N CYS A 66 16.74 0.85 10.89
CA CYS A 66 15.77 1.29 9.90
C CYS A 66 15.53 0.24 8.80
N ILE A 67 16.59 -0.41 8.31
CA ILE A 67 16.46 -1.50 7.33
C ILE A 67 15.61 -2.62 7.92
N TRP A 68 15.92 -3.08 9.13
CA TRP A 68 15.13 -4.13 9.79
C TRP A 68 13.68 -3.70 10.01
N ALA A 69 13.44 -2.46 10.42
CA ALA A 69 12.10 -1.92 10.63
C ALA A 69 11.27 -1.92 9.33
N MET A 70 11.86 -1.49 8.22
CA MET A 70 11.22 -1.50 6.90
C MET A 70 10.97 -2.92 6.40
N THR A 71 11.92 -3.84 6.60
CA THR A 71 11.74 -5.26 6.26
C THR A 71 10.63 -5.89 7.07
N THR A 72 10.55 -5.60 8.38
CA THR A 72 9.48 -6.07 9.26
C THR A 72 8.11 -5.62 8.73
N ALA A 73 7.98 -4.34 8.35
CA ALA A 73 6.74 -3.80 7.80
C ALA A 73 6.39 -4.42 6.43
N GLN A 74 7.37 -4.58 5.55
CA GLN A 74 7.18 -5.12 4.21
C GLN A 74 6.79 -6.61 4.21
N LEU A 75 7.39 -7.40 5.10
CA LEU A 75 7.15 -8.85 5.18
C LEU A 75 6.07 -9.23 6.21
N GLY A 76 5.53 -8.27 6.95
CA GLY A 76 4.50 -8.51 7.96
C GLY A 76 5.00 -9.29 9.17
N PHE A 77 6.27 -9.10 9.57
CA PHE A 77 6.81 -9.77 10.75
C PHE A 77 6.20 -9.22 12.03
N SER A 78 6.02 -10.11 13.02
CA SER A 78 5.63 -9.70 14.36
C SER A 78 6.72 -8.84 14.99
N PHE A 79 6.36 -7.75 15.67
CA PHE A 79 7.33 -6.97 16.44
C PHE A 79 7.99 -7.80 17.55
N ASN A 80 7.32 -8.85 18.04
CA ASN A 80 7.90 -9.77 19.04
C ASN A 80 9.10 -10.53 18.47
N SER A 81 9.17 -10.73 17.15
CA SER A 81 10.32 -11.37 16.50
C SER A 81 11.61 -10.57 16.66
N SER A 82 11.53 -9.30 17.08
CA SER A 82 12.70 -8.46 17.34
C SER A 82 13.16 -8.43 18.79
N GLN A 83 12.53 -9.17 19.70
CA GLN A 83 12.82 -9.05 21.14
C GLN A 83 14.29 -9.32 21.50
N PHE A 84 14.91 -10.32 20.86
CA PHE A 84 16.28 -10.80 21.15
C PHE A 84 17.27 -10.54 20.00
N LEU A 85 16.91 -9.71 19.02
CA LEU A 85 17.81 -9.42 17.90
C LEU A 85 19.14 -8.78 18.31
N PRO A 86 19.20 -7.84 19.27
CA PRO A 86 20.47 -7.30 19.74
C PRO A 86 21.46 -8.39 20.17
N GLU A 87 21.01 -9.32 21.00
CA GLU A 87 21.83 -10.43 21.49
C GLU A 87 22.21 -11.40 20.37
N ILE A 88 21.25 -11.76 19.51
CA ILE A 88 21.50 -12.65 18.37
C ILE A 88 22.55 -12.03 17.43
N PHE A 89 22.46 -10.74 17.12
CA PHE A 89 23.40 -10.08 16.24
C PHE A 89 24.79 -9.94 16.85
N GLN A 90 24.89 -9.67 18.16
CA GLN A 90 26.15 -9.71 18.88
C GLN A 90 26.84 -11.08 18.82
N CYS A 91 26.05 -12.16 18.95
CA CYS A 91 26.59 -13.52 18.85
C CYS A 91 26.94 -13.94 17.40
N MET A 92 26.13 -13.54 16.42
CA MET A 92 26.34 -13.89 15.01
C MET A 92 27.48 -13.09 14.37
N PHE A 93 27.72 -11.86 14.82
CA PHE A 93 28.66 -10.91 14.23
C PHE A 93 29.56 -10.26 15.30
N PRO A 94 30.40 -11.03 16.01
CA PRO A 94 31.18 -10.52 17.14
C PRO A 94 32.26 -9.49 16.75
N ASP A 95 32.63 -9.42 15.47
CA ASP A 95 33.60 -8.49 14.89
C ASP A 95 32.96 -7.16 14.42
N SER A 96 31.63 -7.06 14.44
CA SER A 96 30.90 -5.89 13.96
C SER A 96 30.51 -4.96 15.09
N GLN A 97 31.14 -3.77 15.15
CA GLN A 97 30.74 -2.72 16.10
C GLN A 97 29.29 -2.25 15.86
N ILE A 98 28.78 -2.33 14.62
CA ILE A 98 27.38 -1.99 14.32
C ILE A 98 26.44 -3.01 14.97
N ALA A 99 26.79 -4.30 14.91
CA ALA A 99 26.00 -5.35 15.55
C ALA A 99 26.10 -5.27 17.08
N ALA A 100 27.28 -4.90 17.61
CA ALA A 100 27.49 -4.66 19.02
C ALA A 100 26.55 -3.58 19.57
N ASP A 101 26.39 -2.47 18.84
CA ASP A 101 25.58 -1.33 19.25
C ASP A 101 24.12 -1.38 18.75
N TYR A 102 23.74 -2.43 18.03
CA TYR A 102 22.36 -2.63 17.58
C TYR A 102 21.43 -2.82 18.79
N SER A 103 20.36 -2.04 18.88
CA SER A 103 19.50 -2.02 20.08
C SER A 103 18.00 -2.13 19.78
N LEU A 104 17.64 -2.41 18.52
CA LEU A 104 16.25 -2.49 18.09
C LEU A 104 15.56 -3.74 18.64
N ARG A 105 14.79 -3.53 19.70
CA ARG A 105 13.83 -4.50 20.25
C ARG A 105 12.41 -4.17 19.84
N GLN A 106 11.44 -5.00 20.24
CA GLN A 106 10.01 -4.82 19.94
C GLN A 106 9.49 -3.37 20.12
N ARG A 107 9.74 -2.75 21.27
CA ARG A 107 9.23 -1.39 21.57
C ARG A 107 9.88 -0.33 20.68
N LYS A 108 11.21 -0.40 20.53
CA LYS A 108 11.97 0.52 19.67
C LYS A 108 11.57 0.33 18.22
N LEU A 109 11.39 -0.90 17.76
CA LEU A 109 10.89 -1.23 16.42
C LEU A 109 9.52 -0.61 16.17
N SER A 110 8.56 -0.80 17.08
CA SER A 110 7.23 -0.21 16.96
C SER A 110 7.31 1.32 16.87
N TYR A 111 8.15 1.95 17.68
CA TYR A 111 8.39 3.39 17.64
C TYR A 111 9.03 3.84 16.32
N VAL A 112 10.09 3.17 15.86
CA VAL A 112 10.78 3.48 14.60
C VAL A 112 9.84 3.34 13.40
N VAL A 113 8.99 2.31 13.37
CA VAL A 113 8.01 2.13 12.29
C VAL A 113 6.96 3.25 12.33
N SER A 114 6.37 3.52 13.49
CA SER A 114 5.23 4.46 13.61
C SER A 114 5.63 5.93 13.59
N HIS A 115 6.67 6.31 14.32
CA HIS A 115 7.09 7.70 14.52
C HIS A 115 8.36 8.06 13.75
N GLY A 116 9.11 7.07 13.27
CA GLY A 116 10.25 7.26 12.39
C GLY A 116 9.83 7.19 10.91
N THR A 117 9.89 5.98 10.35
CA THR A 117 9.73 5.76 8.91
C THR A 117 8.34 6.16 8.42
N SER A 118 7.25 5.78 9.11
CA SER A 118 5.90 6.17 8.71
C SER A 118 5.74 7.69 8.71
N TYR A 119 6.20 8.39 9.75
CA TYR A 119 6.14 9.85 9.81
C TYR A 119 6.88 10.49 8.63
N TYR A 120 8.09 10.00 8.32
CA TYR A 120 8.87 10.47 7.18
C TYR A 120 8.12 10.29 5.85
N PHE A 121 7.64 9.08 5.56
CA PHE A 121 6.98 8.78 4.29
C PHE A 121 5.63 9.51 4.15
N THR A 122 4.88 9.66 5.24
CA THR A 122 3.65 10.46 5.25
C THR A 122 3.94 11.92 4.93
N ASN A 123 4.99 12.51 5.52
CA ASN A 123 5.37 13.88 5.22
C ASN A 123 5.84 14.08 3.78
N GLU A 124 6.61 13.14 3.23
CA GLU A 124 7.02 13.19 1.82
C GLU A 124 5.81 13.06 0.88
N LEU A 125 4.83 12.21 1.22
CA LEU A 125 3.56 12.13 0.49
C LEU A 125 2.79 13.46 0.54
N ILE A 126 2.62 14.05 1.73
CA ILE A 126 1.90 15.31 1.91
C ILE A 126 2.55 16.43 1.08
N LYS A 127 3.88 16.54 1.11
CA LYS A 127 4.62 17.53 0.32
C LYS A 127 4.37 17.39 -1.17
N ASP A 128 4.37 16.16 -1.68
CA ASP A 128 4.15 15.86 -3.10
C ASP A 128 2.69 16.17 -3.50
N VAL A 129 1.71 15.76 -2.68
CA VAL A 129 0.29 16.06 -2.90
C VAL A 129 0.01 17.57 -2.86
N CYS A 130 0.63 18.32 -1.94
CA CYS A 130 0.43 19.77 -1.84
C CYS A 130 0.96 20.54 -3.07
N LYS A 131 2.00 20.02 -3.72
CA LYS A 131 2.54 20.57 -4.98
C LYS A 131 1.63 20.27 -6.17
N ALA A 132 0.93 19.14 -6.16
CA ALA A 132 0.02 18.76 -7.24
C ALA A 132 -1.03 19.84 -7.52
N TYR A 133 -1.41 19.96 -8.79
CA TYR A 133 -2.48 20.87 -9.23
C TYR A 133 -3.82 20.50 -8.59
N GLY A 134 -4.11 19.20 -8.51
CA GLY A 134 -5.27 18.66 -7.84
C GLY A 134 -5.11 17.17 -7.55
N PHE A 135 -6.00 16.65 -6.71
CA PHE A 135 -5.98 15.25 -6.30
C PHE A 135 -7.38 14.67 -6.20
N SER A 136 -7.49 13.34 -6.30
CA SER A 136 -8.69 12.60 -5.93
C SER A 136 -8.44 11.84 -4.64
N LEU A 137 -9.42 11.80 -3.75
CA LEU A 137 -9.41 10.86 -2.63
C LEU A 137 -10.13 9.60 -3.03
N LEU A 138 -9.55 8.45 -2.71
CA LEU A 138 -10.22 7.16 -2.77
C LEU A 138 -10.35 6.68 -1.33
N PHE A 139 -11.51 6.15 -0.95
CA PHE A 139 -11.62 5.45 0.32
C PHE A 139 -12.25 4.09 0.15
N ASP A 140 -11.83 3.18 1.01
CA ASP A 140 -12.44 1.87 1.18
C ASP A 140 -12.75 1.62 2.65
N LYS A 141 -13.84 0.90 2.91
CA LYS A 141 -14.29 0.56 4.26
C LYS A 141 -14.19 -0.94 4.45
N THR A 142 -13.45 -1.33 5.48
CA THR A 142 -13.37 -2.73 5.91
C THR A 142 -13.78 -2.87 7.37
N THR A 143 -14.32 -4.04 7.73
CA THR A 143 -14.53 -4.40 9.14
C THR A 143 -13.38 -5.30 9.57
N ILE A 144 -12.59 -4.86 10.54
CA ILE A 144 -11.45 -5.62 11.05
C ILE A 144 -11.86 -6.51 12.23
N ALA A 145 -10.99 -7.48 12.57
CA ALA A 145 -11.16 -8.34 13.74
C ALA A 145 -11.40 -7.50 15.02
N GLY A 146 -12.40 -7.90 15.81
CA GLY A 146 -12.87 -7.10 16.96
C GLY A 146 -13.97 -6.08 16.64
N VAL A 147 -14.64 -6.20 15.48
CA VAL A 147 -15.85 -5.42 15.10
C VAL A 147 -15.59 -3.91 15.01
N ARG A 148 -14.35 -3.51 14.70
CA ARG A 148 -14.01 -2.11 14.44
C ARG A 148 -14.13 -1.83 12.95
N LYS A 149 -14.63 -0.66 12.59
CA LYS A 149 -14.70 -0.22 11.19
C LYS A 149 -13.43 0.56 10.88
N GLN A 150 -12.71 0.14 9.86
CA GLN A 150 -11.53 0.83 9.36
C GLN A 150 -11.87 1.51 8.04
N LEU A 151 -11.53 2.78 7.93
CA LEU A 151 -11.63 3.58 6.72
C LEU A 151 -10.23 3.87 6.22
N ASP A 152 -9.84 3.29 5.10
CA ASP A 152 -8.55 3.54 4.48
C ASP A 152 -8.69 4.59 3.40
N ILE A 153 -7.83 5.61 3.46
CA ILE A 153 -7.84 6.75 2.54
C ILE A 153 -6.58 6.72 1.70
N PHE A 154 -6.73 6.95 0.40
CA PHE A 154 -5.66 7.02 -0.58
C PHE A 154 -5.76 8.31 -1.38
N PHE A 155 -4.61 8.89 -1.71
CA PHE A 155 -4.51 9.93 -2.73
C PHE A 155 -4.29 9.31 -4.10
N ARG A 156 -4.98 9.83 -5.11
CA ARG A 156 -4.65 9.68 -6.52
C ARG A 156 -4.34 11.05 -7.11
N TYR A 157 -3.13 11.25 -7.60
CA TYR A 157 -2.66 12.56 -8.07
C TYR A 157 -1.52 12.39 -9.08
N TRP A 158 -1.24 13.44 -9.86
CA TRP A 158 -0.04 13.51 -10.70
C TRP A 158 1.15 13.96 -9.86
N SER A 159 2.19 13.12 -9.75
CA SER A 159 3.45 13.48 -9.09
C SER A 159 4.41 14.02 -10.13
N GLU A 160 4.77 15.31 -10.03
CA GLU A 160 5.76 15.93 -10.91
C GLU A 160 7.13 15.27 -10.75
N ALA A 161 7.51 14.93 -9.50
CA ALA A 161 8.79 14.30 -9.21
C ALA A 161 8.95 12.91 -9.84
N LYS A 162 7.84 12.17 -10.01
CA LYS A 162 7.83 10.83 -10.64
C LYS A 162 7.33 10.84 -12.08
N ASN A 163 6.86 11.99 -12.56
CA ASN A 163 6.27 12.17 -13.89
C ASN A 163 5.17 11.14 -14.23
N CYS A 164 4.33 10.81 -13.24
CA CYS A 164 3.27 9.81 -13.41
C CYS A 164 2.11 10.00 -12.43
N ILE A 165 0.97 9.35 -12.72
CA ILE A 165 -0.13 9.26 -11.77
C ILE A 165 0.28 8.30 -10.65
N CYS A 166 0.27 8.79 -9.41
CA CYS A 166 0.52 8.02 -8.21
C CYS A 166 -0.79 7.72 -7.49
N VAL A 167 -0.93 6.48 -7.02
CA VAL A 167 -1.93 6.11 -6.00
C VAL A 167 -1.18 5.72 -4.74
N ARG A 168 -1.39 6.46 -3.64
CA ARG A 168 -0.62 6.27 -2.40
C ARG A 168 -1.56 6.26 -1.21
N PHE A 169 -1.33 5.29 -0.33
CA PHE A 169 -1.98 5.24 0.99
C PHE A 169 -1.65 6.49 1.78
N TYR A 170 -2.68 7.08 2.40
CA TYR A 170 -2.54 8.26 3.24
C TYR A 170 -2.67 7.89 4.72
N LYS A 171 -3.83 7.36 5.12
CA LYS A 171 -4.16 7.12 6.52
C LYS A 171 -5.31 6.13 6.66
N SER A 172 -5.28 5.37 7.74
CA SER A 172 -6.40 4.54 8.21
C SER A 172 -7.08 5.24 9.38
N ILE A 173 -8.40 5.35 9.33
CA ILE A 173 -9.22 5.91 10.41
C ILE A 173 -10.04 4.78 11.02
N ILE A 174 -9.84 4.55 12.31
CA ILE A 174 -10.64 3.58 13.08
C ILE A 174 -11.89 4.28 13.60
N LEU A 175 -13.05 3.72 13.27
CA LEU A 175 -14.36 4.27 13.55
C LEU A 175 -15.16 3.31 14.44
N GLY A 176 -15.81 3.86 15.47
CA GLY A 176 -16.90 3.19 16.18
C GLY A 176 -18.19 3.30 15.36
N HIS A 177 -18.78 4.49 15.35
CA HIS A 177 -19.89 4.83 14.46
C HIS A 177 -19.37 5.31 13.10
N ALA A 178 -19.96 4.78 12.02
CA ALA A 178 -19.56 5.06 10.63
C ALA A 178 -20.70 5.76 9.87
N THR A 179 -21.29 6.81 10.46
CA THR A 179 -22.27 7.67 9.77
C THR A 179 -21.57 8.56 8.76
N ALA A 180 -22.33 9.09 7.79
CA ALA A 180 -21.78 9.98 6.78
C ALA A 180 -21.13 11.23 7.39
N ASP A 181 -21.80 11.86 8.37
CA ASP A 181 -21.30 13.07 9.04
C ASP A 181 -20.02 12.83 9.84
N ILE A 182 -19.87 11.68 10.49
CA ILE A 182 -18.64 11.34 11.23
C ILE A 182 -17.50 11.18 10.24
N ILE A 183 -17.71 10.41 9.17
CA ILE A 183 -16.66 10.10 8.21
C ILE A 183 -16.23 11.35 7.44
N SER A 184 -17.18 12.14 6.95
CA SER A 184 -16.86 13.39 6.23
C SER A 184 -16.05 14.33 7.12
N ARG A 185 -16.44 14.50 8.39
CA ARG A 185 -15.65 15.30 9.34
C ARG A 185 -14.27 14.73 9.57
N SER A 186 -14.13 13.43 9.82
CA SER A 186 -12.82 12.80 10.00
C SER A 186 -11.91 12.96 8.78
N ILE A 187 -12.45 12.91 7.56
CA ILE A 187 -11.70 13.21 6.33
C ILE A 187 -11.26 14.67 6.31
N ILE A 188 -12.19 15.61 6.50
CA ILE A 188 -11.91 17.06 6.48
C ILE A 188 -10.87 17.43 7.53
N ASP A 189 -11.05 16.98 8.77
CA ASP A 189 -10.16 17.26 9.89
C ASP A 189 -8.77 16.68 9.64
N SER A 190 -8.68 15.47 9.06
CA SER A 190 -7.39 14.87 8.69
C SER A 190 -6.66 15.69 7.63
N LEU A 191 -7.35 16.17 6.59
CA LEU A 191 -6.74 17.01 5.56
C LEU A 191 -6.29 18.36 6.14
N LYS A 192 -7.13 19.00 6.97
CA LYS A 192 -6.81 20.28 7.61
C LYS A 192 -5.62 20.17 8.56
N ALA A 193 -5.57 19.11 9.38
CA ALA A 193 -4.47 18.86 10.31
C ALA A 193 -3.12 18.68 9.60
N ASP A 194 -3.13 18.04 8.43
CA ASP A 194 -1.93 17.79 7.63
C ASP A 194 -1.65 18.92 6.61
N GLY A 195 -2.37 20.05 6.70
CA GLY A 195 -2.14 21.25 5.89
C GLY A 195 -2.52 21.10 4.40
N ILE A 196 -3.36 20.13 4.07
CA ILE A 196 -3.76 19.83 2.70
C ILE A 196 -4.96 20.69 2.30
N ASP A 197 -4.82 21.43 1.20
CA ASP A 197 -5.87 22.28 0.69
C ASP A 197 -7.02 21.47 0.08
N ILE A 198 -8.13 21.36 0.80
CA ILE A 198 -9.32 20.63 0.35
C ILE A 198 -9.90 21.20 -0.96
N THR A 199 -9.67 22.47 -1.30
CA THR A 199 -10.19 23.05 -2.54
C THR A 199 -9.52 22.48 -3.79
N LYS A 200 -8.35 21.84 -3.66
CA LYS A 200 -7.65 21.12 -4.72
C LYS A 200 -8.21 19.71 -4.98
N MET A 201 -9.17 19.26 -4.17
CA MET A 201 -9.81 17.96 -4.37
C MET A 201 -10.72 17.99 -5.60
N LEU A 202 -10.43 17.14 -6.58
CA LEU A 202 -11.15 17.06 -7.86
C LEU A 202 -12.31 16.05 -7.82
N MET A 203 -12.12 14.93 -7.13
CA MET A 203 -13.03 13.78 -7.18
C MET A 203 -12.95 12.96 -5.88
N LEU A 204 -14.05 12.31 -5.51
CA LEU A 204 -14.10 11.30 -4.46
C LEU A 204 -14.42 9.92 -5.06
N GLY A 205 -13.48 8.99 -4.97
CA GLY A 205 -13.68 7.59 -5.31
C GLY A 205 -14.31 6.83 -4.15
N ARG A 206 -15.52 6.32 -4.36
CA ARG A 206 -16.31 5.58 -3.37
C ARG A 206 -16.93 4.29 -3.95
N ASP A 207 -17.55 3.48 -3.12
CA ASP A 207 -18.49 2.39 -3.43
C ASP A 207 -19.96 2.86 -3.28
N ASN A 208 -20.92 2.06 -3.75
CA ASN A 208 -22.30 2.51 -3.97
C ASN A 208 -23.24 2.68 -2.73
N PRO A 209 -22.92 2.25 -1.49
CA PRO A 209 -23.82 2.43 -0.36
C PRO A 209 -24.29 3.88 -0.16
N ASN A 210 -25.54 4.04 0.32
CA ASN A 210 -26.15 5.36 0.51
C ASN A 210 -25.35 6.27 1.46
N VAL A 211 -24.71 5.69 2.48
CA VAL A 211 -23.81 6.43 3.39
C VAL A 211 -22.65 7.08 2.62
N ASN A 212 -22.12 6.41 1.61
CA ASN A 212 -20.96 6.87 0.84
C ASN A 212 -21.33 7.92 -0.20
N LYS A 213 -22.53 7.81 -0.78
CA LYS A 213 -23.13 8.91 -1.57
C LYS A 213 -23.34 10.15 -0.71
N ARG A 214 -23.86 9.97 0.51
CA ARG A 214 -24.05 11.09 1.45
C ARG A 214 -22.71 11.74 1.86
N ILE A 215 -21.65 10.95 2.01
CA ILE A 215 -20.29 11.50 2.25
C ILE A 215 -19.86 12.39 1.08
N GLU A 216 -20.03 11.94 -0.17
CA GLU A 216 -19.75 12.72 -1.37
C GLU A 216 -20.53 14.04 -1.40
N GLU A 217 -21.82 14.01 -1.09
CA GLU A 217 -22.65 15.22 -0.99
C GLU A 217 -22.13 16.22 0.05
N ILE A 218 -21.76 15.74 1.24
CA ILE A 218 -21.25 16.58 2.34
C ILE A 218 -19.90 17.20 1.94
N LEU A 219 -18.97 16.39 1.43
CA LEU A 219 -17.65 16.88 1.00
C LEU A 219 -17.78 17.86 -0.17
N ASN A 220 -18.68 17.60 -1.12
CA ASN A 220 -18.94 18.51 -2.23
C ASN A 220 -19.42 19.89 -1.75
N LYS A 221 -20.35 19.91 -0.77
CA LYS A 221 -20.83 21.17 -0.17
C LYS A 221 -19.71 21.95 0.52
N GLU A 222 -18.88 21.28 1.31
CA GLU A 222 -17.72 21.90 1.98
C GLU A 222 -16.74 22.47 0.95
N ILE A 223 -16.40 21.70 -0.10
CA ILE A 223 -15.47 22.14 -1.16
C ILE A 223 -16.01 23.37 -1.89
N ILE A 224 -17.29 23.39 -2.24
CA ILE A 224 -17.92 24.56 -2.87
C ILE A 224 -17.85 25.77 -1.94
N ALA A 225 -18.14 25.59 -0.65
CA ALA A 225 -18.07 26.68 0.33
C ALA A 225 -16.64 27.23 0.46
N GLU A 226 -15.63 26.37 0.56
CA GLU A 226 -14.22 26.77 0.67
C GLU A 226 -13.70 27.43 -0.62
N ARG A 227 -14.11 26.94 -1.80
CA ARG A 227 -13.75 27.56 -3.08
C ARG A 227 -14.38 28.95 -3.24
N LYS A 228 -15.62 29.15 -2.80
CA LYS A 228 -16.29 30.47 -2.80
C LYS A 228 -15.57 31.49 -1.90
N LYS A 229 -14.99 31.05 -0.78
CA LYS A 229 -14.20 31.95 0.09
C LYS A 229 -12.90 32.42 -0.57
N LYS A 230 -12.31 31.59 -1.44
CA LYS A 230 -11.03 31.87 -2.11
C LYS A 230 -11.15 32.56 -3.46
N SER A 231 -12.33 32.57 -4.08
CA SER A 231 -12.54 33.10 -5.43
C SER A 231 -13.77 33.99 -5.52
N SER A 232 -13.59 35.20 -6.05
CA SER A 232 -14.67 36.14 -6.36
C SER A 232 -15.45 35.78 -7.64
N SER A 233 -15.11 34.67 -8.30
CA SER A 233 -15.79 34.18 -9.50
C SER A 233 -17.18 33.61 -9.18
N MET A 234 -18.17 33.96 -10.00
CA MET A 234 -19.53 33.43 -9.93
C MET A 234 -19.62 31.93 -10.28
N LEU A 235 -18.62 31.39 -10.99
CA LEU A 235 -18.53 29.97 -11.36
C LEU A 235 -17.60 29.23 -10.39
N VAL A 236 -18.19 28.62 -9.36
CA VAL A 236 -17.50 27.68 -8.47
C VAL A 236 -18.01 26.27 -8.74
N SER A 237 -17.15 25.43 -9.32
CA SER A 237 -17.44 24.02 -9.56
C SER A 237 -17.26 23.19 -8.27
N GLY A 238 -18.05 22.13 -8.14
CA GLY A 238 -17.94 21.13 -7.08
C GLY A 238 -16.94 20.02 -7.42
N LEU A 239 -17.12 18.87 -6.78
CA LEU A 239 -16.47 17.62 -7.14
C LEU A 239 -16.96 17.14 -8.51
N ILE A 240 -16.05 16.56 -9.28
CA ILE A 240 -16.37 15.80 -10.49
C ILE A 240 -16.91 14.45 -10.03
N SER A 241 -18.17 14.15 -10.38
CA SER A 241 -18.76 12.84 -10.08
C SER A 241 -18.71 11.95 -11.32
N ILE A 242 -17.88 10.91 -11.27
CA ILE A 242 -17.77 9.87 -12.32
C ILE A 242 -18.59 8.61 -11.98
N GLY A 243 -19.45 8.70 -10.98
CA GLY A 243 -20.29 7.59 -10.53
C GLY A 243 -19.54 6.52 -9.73
N SER A 244 -20.11 5.30 -9.76
CA SER A 244 -19.81 4.01 -9.11
C SER A 244 -18.35 3.60 -8.93
N CYS A 245 -18.02 2.75 -7.93
CA CYS A 245 -16.81 1.91 -8.04
C CYS A 245 -17.14 0.87 -9.12
N PRO A 246 -16.41 0.83 -10.25
CA PRO A 246 -16.77 -0.06 -11.35
C PRO A 246 -16.74 -1.54 -10.94
N LEU A 247 -15.80 -1.92 -10.05
CA LEU A 247 -15.71 -3.28 -9.52
C LEU A 247 -17.00 -3.71 -8.81
N HIS A 248 -17.59 -2.82 -8.00
CA HIS A 248 -18.84 -3.10 -7.32
C HIS A 248 -20.03 -3.18 -8.27
N VAL A 249 -20.05 -2.36 -9.32
CA VAL A 249 -21.08 -2.42 -10.36
C VAL A 249 -21.00 -3.77 -11.08
N ILE A 250 -19.81 -4.15 -11.54
CA ILE A 250 -19.59 -5.43 -12.23
C ILE A 250 -19.96 -6.61 -11.31
N HIS A 251 -19.46 -6.62 -10.07
CA HIS A 251 -19.80 -7.65 -9.09
C HIS A 251 -21.32 -7.76 -8.84
N GLY A 252 -22.00 -6.62 -8.68
CA GLY A 252 -23.45 -6.56 -8.51
C GLY A 252 -24.21 -7.12 -9.72
N SER A 253 -23.75 -6.80 -10.93
CA SER A 253 -24.31 -7.32 -12.18
C SER A 253 -24.18 -8.85 -12.28
N PHE A 254 -22.99 -9.40 -12.00
CA PHE A 254 -22.79 -10.86 -11.97
C PHE A 254 -23.66 -11.53 -10.91
N ARG A 255 -23.69 -11.00 -9.70
CA ARG A 255 -24.52 -11.52 -8.61
C ARG A 255 -26.01 -11.53 -8.99
N LYS A 256 -26.50 -10.49 -9.66
CA LYS A 256 -27.89 -10.44 -10.13
C LYS A 256 -28.12 -11.41 -11.29
N GLY A 257 -27.16 -11.53 -12.20
CA GLY A 257 -27.20 -12.47 -13.33
C GLY A 257 -27.34 -13.91 -12.85
N ILE A 258 -26.49 -14.35 -11.92
CA ILE A 258 -26.54 -15.71 -11.34
C ILE A 258 -27.91 -16.00 -10.75
N LYS A 259 -28.49 -15.07 -9.99
CA LYS A 259 -29.85 -15.20 -9.42
C LYS A 259 -30.96 -15.32 -10.44
N CYS A 260 -30.76 -14.84 -11.67
CA CYS A 260 -31.72 -14.99 -12.76
C CYS A 260 -31.52 -16.28 -13.55
N THR A 261 -30.41 -16.98 -13.35
CA THR A 261 -30.23 -18.32 -13.91
C THR A 261 -30.97 -19.36 -13.08
N VAL A 262 -31.32 -20.49 -13.68
CA VAL A 262 -31.86 -21.67 -12.97
C VAL A 262 -30.75 -22.53 -12.35
N TRP A 263 -29.50 -22.07 -12.41
CA TRP A 263 -28.35 -22.84 -11.97
C TRP A 263 -28.04 -22.50 -10.52
N PHE A 264 -28.02 -23.51 -9.65
CA PHE A 264 -27.63 -23.43 -8.25
C PHE A 264 -26.10 -23.39 -8.10
N ILE A 265 -25.46 -22.44 -8.79
CA ILE A 265 -24.00 -22.36 -8.89
C ILE A 265 -23.41 -22.06 -7.50
N ASP A 266 -24.01 -21.14 -6.77
CA ASP A 266 -23.54 -20.75 -5.43
C ASP A 266 -23.62 -21.94 -4.46
N GLU A 267 -24.72 -22.68 -4.47
CA GLU A 267 -24.91 -23.88 -3.65
C GLU A 267 -23.92 -24.98 -4.05
N ALA A 268 -23.81 -25.30 -5.34
CA ALA A 268 -22.90 -26.34 -5.84
C ALA A 268 -21.44 -26.03 -5.49
N LEU A 269 -21.01 -24.77 -5.64
CA LEU A 269 -19.65 -24.35 -5.28
C LEU A 269 -19.41 -24.39 -3.77
N ASN A 270 -20.39 -23.98 -2.96
CA ASN A 270 -20.29 -24.08 -1.49
C ASN A 270 -20.24 -25.54 -1.03
N ASP A 271 -21.10 -26.40 -1.57
CA ASP A 271 -21.14 -27.82 -1.25
C ASP A 271 -19.83 -28.50 -1.63
N MET A 272 -19.31 -28.22 -2.83
CA MET A 272 -18.00 -28.71 -3.26
C MET A 272 -16.89 -28.22 -2.33
N TRP A 273 -16.93 -26.95 -1.91
CA TRP A 273 -15.96 -26.42 -0.96
C TRP A 273 -16.04 -27.13 0.39
N PHE A 274 -17.23 -27.25 0.99
CA PHE A 274 -17.44 -27.96 2.26
C PHE A 274 -17.06 -29.44 2.17
N TRP A 275 -17.30 -30.06 1.03
CA TRP A 275 -16.97 -31.46 0.77
C TRP A 275 -15.48 -31.73 0.91
N PHE A 276 -14.63 -30.83 0.41
CA PHE A 276 -13.16 -30.94 0.48
C PHE A 276 -12.54 -30.28 1.72
N SER A 277 -13.03 -29.11 2.14
CA SER A 277 -12.42 -28.34 3.24
C SER A 277 -12.49 -29.07 4.58
N ARG A 278 -13.48 -29.95 4.76
CA ARG A 278 -13.74 -30.69 6.00
C ARG A 278 -13.20 -32.12 6.04
N SER A 279 -12.50 -32.60 5.00
CA SER A 279 -12.01 -33.98 4.96
C SER A 279 -10.60 -34.07 4.39
N ALA A 280 -9.65 -34.47 5.23
CA ALA A 280 -8.28 -34.73 4.81
C ALA A 280 -8.20 -35.88 3.78
N ALA A 281 -8.97 -36.96 3.99
CA ALA A 281 -9.02 -38.10 3.09
C ALA A 281 -9.44 -37.69 1.66
N ARG A 282 -10.53 -36.93 1.52
CA ARG A 282 -11.01 -36.47 0.21
C ARG A 282 -10.00 -35.57 -0.51
N ARG A 283 -9.21 -34.78 0.23
CA ARG A 283 -8.13 -33.96 -0.35
C ARG A 283 -6.97 -34.82 -0.85
N GLN A 284 -6.62 -35.88 -0.13
CA GLN A 284 -5.60 -36.84 -0.56
C GLN A 284 -6.05 -37.59 -1.81
N ASP A 285 -7.29 -38.10 -1.83
CA ASP A 285 -7.85 -38.80 -2.99
C ASP A 285 -7.91 -37.89 -4.22
N PHE A 286 -8.32 -36.63 -4.03
CA PHE A 286 -8.31 -35.64 -5.09
C PHE A 286 -6.91 -35.38 -5.66
N LYS A 287 -5.88 -35.26 -4.79
CA LYS A 287 -4.48 -35.09 -5.23
C LYS A 287 -4.02 -36.29 -6.09
N ILE A 288 -4.39 -37.52 -5.72
CA ILE A 288 -4.06 -38.73 -6.48
C ILE A 288 -4.71 -38.68 -7.88
N VAL A 289 -6.01 -38.40 -7.93
CA VAL A 289 -6.76 -38.32 -9.20
C VAL A 289 -6.24 -37.18 -10.09
N ALA A 290 -5.99 -36.00 -9.53
CA ALA A 290 -5.51 -34.84 -10.29
C ALA A 290 -4.13 -35.10 -10.92
N ASN A 291 -3.23 -35.77 -10.19
CA ASN A 291 -1.92 -36.17 -10.71
C ASN A 291 -2.02 -37.20 -11.85
N ASN A 292 -3.00 -38.11 -11.78
CA ASN A 292 -3.21 -39.12 -12.81
C ASN A 292 -3.80 -38.54 -14.10
N ILE A 293 -4.54 -37.43 -14.01
CA ILE A 293 -5.22 -36.81 -15.16
C ILE A 293 -4.29 -35.89 -15.97
N ASN A 294 -3.11 -35.51 -15.44
CA ASN A 294 -2.09 -34.65 -16.09
C ASN A 294 -2.56 -33.30 -16.71
N GLU A 295 -3.85 -32.99 -16.71
CA GLU A 295 -4.43 -31.75 -17.26
C GLU A 295 -4.83 -30.74 -16.19
N ILE A 296 -4.96 -31.17 -14.93
CA ILE A 296 -5.44 -30.30 -13.85
C ILE A 296 -4.24 -29.72 -13.09
N SER A 297 -3.67 -28.65 -13.64
CA SER A 297 -2.79 -27.76 -12.89
C SER A 297 -3.59 -27.13 -11.73
N CYS A 298 -3.55 -27.75 -10.54
CA CYS A 298 -4.28 -27.37 -9.32
C CYS A 298 -3.83 -26.03 -8.69
N ARG A 299 -3.62 -24.99 -9.49
CA ARG A 299 -3.22 -23.65 -9.03
C ARG A 299 -4.24 -23.03 -8.08
N PHE A 300 -5.53 -23.35 -8.23
CA PHE A 300 -6.61 -22.73 -7.45
C PHE A 300 -6.99 -23.50 -6.17
N LEU A 301 -6.68 -24.80 -6.10
CA LEU A 301 -6.96 -25.63 -4.91
C LEU A 301 -5.76 -25.75 -3.96
N ASN A 302 -4.53 -25.55 -4.43
CA ASN A 302 -3.32 -25.63 -3.61
C ASN A 302 -3.27 -24.61 -2.45
N ARG A 303 -4.06 -23.54 -2.49
CA ARG A 303 -4.13 -22.56 -1.39
C ARG A 303 -4.75 -23.12 -0.10
N PHE A 304 -5.38 -24.30 -0.17
CA PHE A 304 -6.19 -24.86 0.92
C PHE A 304 -5.79 -26.27 1.33
N VAL A 305 -4.69 -26.83 0.79
CA VAL A 305 -4.23 -28.18 1.15
C VAL A 305 -3.02 -28.17 2.08
N ASP A 306 -2.27 -27.07 2.14
CA ASP A 306 -1.01 -26.99 2.89
C ASP A 306 -1.03 -25.90 3.99
N SER A 307 -2.22 -25.54 4.52
CA SER A 307 -2.39 -24.67 5.70
C SER A 307 -2.78 -25.48 6.94
#